data_AF-A0A131XRI3-F1
#
_entry.id   AF-A0A131XRI3-F1
#
_cell.length_a   1.000
_cell.length_b   1.000
_cell.length_c   1.000
_cell.angle_alpha   90.00
_cell.angle_beta   90.00
_cell.angle_gamma   90.00
#
_symmetry.space_group_name_H-M   'P 1'
#
loop_
_entity.id
_entity.type
_entity.pdbx_description
1 polymer ?
#
loop_
_entity_poly.entity_id
_entity_poly.type
_entity_poly.pdbx_seq_one_letter_code
_entity_poly.pdbx_strand_id
1 'polypeptide(L)'
;DATDATDVADEEVNLEDDQDSDDTLDSVSGLSSGSSPVPLEPFKPLFHVCFADKVTKSDGVVTYTLQSRRACDDNGTSYTVQRRYEDFEYLEHCLTTSNREPGLIVPPLPEQPAATVEMVQTLSRRQLGPNSKALVGDQFSLDCVRLETYLELLLRHPVYGRDPALEKFLIQKEPAPRVKVKDGLFERLASSLESRKEDHKDCEELFQEQKEFVTKYGAAIDSANAAFNDVVCARQRLCSLLGHLATALALALGSNFGNVGPKVPVAWDPSCFKLSSSVSMALNGLQHHGERQCLLERSTLGVHLELYSRYLGSVRETLHCRTRLMLDYERCNRDVGRAAPEQRQQAVKAKVAAEKAFESCSDLARQEMKRFHRDRIRHLGCQLALYAEAELASSREACAVLERSLLRLAAQPRNCRED
;
A
#
# COMPACT_ATOMS: atom_id res chain seq x y z
N ASP A 1 -77.18 41.61 46.61
CA ASP A 1 -76.06 40.87 46.00
C ASP A 1 -76.44 40.55 44.56
N ALA A 2 -76.27 41.56 43.69
CA ALA A 2 -75.11 41.77 42.81
C ALA A 2 -75.26 40.87 41.54
N THR A 3 -75.74 41.38 40.38
CA THR A 3 -74.96 42.07 39.32
C THR A 3 -73.65 41.32 39.02
N ASP A 4 -73.29 40.92 37.81
CA ASP A 4 -73.38 41.65 36.54
C ASP A 4 -73.09 40.73 35.35
N ALA A 5 -73.52 41.13 34.17
CA ALA A 5 -73.12 40.59 32.88
C ALA A 5 -71.78 41.21 32.43
N THR A 6 -71.05 40.52 31.57
CA THR A 6 -70.08 41.04 30.57
C THR A 6 -69.37 39.82 29.98
N ASP A 7 -68.73 39.81 28.82
CA ASP A 7 -68.83 40.42 27.49
C ASP A 7 -67.66 39.77 26.72
N VAL A 8 -67.75 39.76 25.40
CA VAL A 8 -66.84 39.12 24.45
C VAL A 8 -65.45 39.76 24.50
N ALA A 9 -64.39 38.95 24.41
CA ALA A 9 -63.09 39.41 23.93
C ALA A 9 -62.31 38.27 23.27
N ASP A 10 -61.95 38.52 22.02
CA ASP A 10 -61.00 37.77 21.18
C ASP A 10 -59.64 37.60 21.88
N GLU A 11 -59.10 36.38 21.89
CA GLU A 11 -57.67 36.16 22.12
C GLU A 11 -56.97 36.01 20.77
N GLU A 12 -56.35 37.11 20.34
CA GLU A 12 -55.27 37.15 19.36
C GLU A 12 -54.14 36.22 19.82
N VAL A 13 -53.84 35.18 19.05
CA VAL A 13 -52.62 34.40 19.23
C VAL A 13 -51.48 35.19 18.61
N ASN A 14 -50.74 35.87 19.50
CA ASN A 14 -49.56 36.66 19.18
C ASN A 14 -48.47 35.75 18.56
N LEU A 15 -48.10 36.03 17.31
CA LEU A 15 -46.93 35.48 16.63
C LEU A 15 -45.72 36.29 17.07
N GLU A 16 -45.06 35.88 18.14
CA GLU A 16 -43.81 36.50 18.61
C GLU A 16 -42.58 35.72 18.10
N ASP A 17 -41.80 36.42 17.28
CA ASP A 17 -40.34 36.38 17.11
C ASP A 17 -39.62 35.01 17.07
N ASP A 18 -39.54 34.43 15.87
CA ASP A 18 -38.41 33.58 15.50
C ASP A 18 -37.16 34.47 15.33
N GLN A 19 -36.35 34.56 16.38
CA GLN A 19 -35.00 35.09 16.32
C GLN A 19 -34.19 34.31 15.27
N ASP A 20 -33.63 35.03 14.29
CA ASP A 20 -32.55 34.58 13.41
C ASP A 20 -31.37 34.11 14.29
N SER A 21 -31.36 32.82 14.65
CA SER A 21 -30.15 32.17 15.16
C SER A 21 -29.23 31.92 13.97
N ASP A 22 -28.28 32.83 13.78
CA ASP A 22 -27.12 32.66 12.91
C ASP A 22 -26.25 31.52 13.50
N ASP A 23 -26.66 30.27 13.22
CA ASP A 23 -25.89 29.08 13.52
C ASP A 23 -24.65 29.06 12.62
N THR A 24 -23.63 29.77 13.08
CA THR A 24 -22.29 29.79 12.52
C THR A 24 -21.60 28.45 12.80
N LEU A 25 -20.52 28.15 12.06
CA LEU A 25 -19.70 26.94 12.23
C LEU A 25 -19.20 26.72 13.68
N ASP A 26 -19.26 27.76 14.51
CA ASP A 26 -18.93 27.71 15.94
C ASP A 26 -19.98 26.95 16.78
N SER A 27 -21.25 26.91 16.35
CA SER A 27 -22.31 26.14 17.03
C SER A 27 -22.12 24.62 16.86
N VAL A 28 -21.59 24.19 15.71
CA VAL A 28 -21.30 22.77 15.40
C VAL A 28 -19.96 22.31 15.99
N SER A 29 -18.98 23.22 16.11
CA SER A 29 -17.69 22.91 16.75
C SER A 29 -17.78 22.83 18.28
N GLY A 30 -18.76 23.51 18.90
CA GLY A 30 -18.97 23.55 20.35
C GLY A 30 -19.58 22.31 21.00
N LEU A 31 -20.18 21.39 20.22
CA LEU A 31 -20.83 20.18 20.77
C LEU A 31 -19.95 18.92 20.74
N SER A 32 -18.78 18.98 20.10
CA SER A 32 -17.78 17.91 20.17
C SER A 32 -17.06 17.97 21.52
N SER A 33 -17.78 17.56 22.57
CA SER A 33 -17.21 17.30 23.89
C SER A 33 -15.92 16.51 23.74
N GLY A 34 -14.80 17.12 24.13
CA GLY A 34 -13.45 16.53 24.14
C GLY A 34 -13.28 15.37 25.12
N SER A 35 -14.32 14.56 25.34
CA SER A 35 -14.17 13.23 25.88
C SER A 35 -13.50 12.39 24.81
N SER A 36 -12.16 12.34 24.84
CA SER A 36 -11.48 11.21 24.19
C SER A 36 -12.06 9.95 24.81
N PRO A 37 -12.82 9.13 24.05
CA PRO A 37 -13.14 7.81 24.54
C PRO A 37 -11.80 7.12 24.75
N VAL A 38 -11.68 6.35 25.84
CA VAL A 38 -10.60 5.38 26.08
C VAL A 38 -10.20 4.78 24.72
N PRO A 39 -8.90 4.70 24.37
CA PRO A 39 -8.50 4.16 23.07
C PRO A 39 -9.19 2.82 22.89
N LEU A 40 -10.12 2.74 21.92
CA LEU A 40 -10.80 1.50 21.61
C LEU A 40 -9.72 0.45 21.39
N GLU A 41 -9.77 -0.64 22.17
CA GLU A 41 -8.79 -1.72 22.04
C GLU A 41 -8.66 -2.08 20.55
N PRO A 42 -7.43 -2.32 20.05
CA PRO A 42 -7.24 -2.65 18.65
C PRO A 42 -8.16 -3.81 18.26
N PHE A 43 -8.89 -3.63 17.16
CA PHE A 43 -9.74 -4.70 16.64
C PHE A 43 -8.90 -5.97 16.45
N LYS A 44 -9.32 -7.06 17.10
CA LYS A 44 -8.65 -8.34 16.99
C LYS A 44 -9.10 -9.00 15.68
N PRO A 45 -8.17 -9.32 14.76
CA PRO A 45 -8.53 -9.91 13.48
C PRO A 45 -9.15 -11.29 13.70
N LEU A 46 -10.20 -11.59 12.92
CA LEU A 46 -10.89 -12.89 12.99
C LEU A 46 -10.11 -14.00 12.28
N PHE A 47 -9.23 -13.63 11.35
CA PHE A 47 -8.38 -14.55 10.60
C PHE A 47 -6.93 -14.11 10.62
N HIS A 48 -6.04 -15.09 10.49
CA HIS A 48 -4.66 -14.92 10.08
C HIS A 48 -4.49 -15.47 8.68
N VAL A 49 -3.65 -14.83 7.87
CA VAL A 49 -3.40 -15.22 6.49
C VAL A 49 -1.91 -15.35 6.24
N CYS A 50 -1.54 -16.28 5.37
CA CYS A 50 -0.21 -16.36 4.80
C CYS A 50 -0.28 -16.96 3.39
N PHE A 51 0.65 -16.58 2.53
CA PHE A 51 0.80 -17.28 1.25
C PHE A 51 1.66 -18.53 1.40
N ALA A 52 1.25 -19.61 0.74
CA ALA A 52 2.12 -20.77 0.56
C ALA A 52 3.16 -20.48 -0.53
N ASP A 53 4.33 -21.11 -0.46
CA ASP A 53 5.42 -20.98 -1.44
C ASP A 53 5.02 -21.33 -2.88
N LYS A 54 3.86 -21.96 -3.07
CA LYS A 54 3.35 -22.38 -4.37
C LYS A 54 2.60 -21.25 -5.08
N VAL A 55 3.32 -20.52 -5.93
CA VAL A 55 2.74 -19.68 -6.98
C VAL A 55 2.80 -20.43 -8.31
N THR A 56 1.70 -20.41 -9.06
CA THR A 56 1.61 -21.07 -10.37
C THR A 56 1.36 -20.04 -11.47
N LYS A 57 2.04 -20.21 -12.60
CA LYS A 57 1.84 -19.39 -13.80
C LYS A 57 1.47 -20.29 -14.96
N SER A 58 0.25 -20.15 -15.50
CA SER A 58 -0.23 -20.87 -16.67
C SER A 58 -0.82 -19.88 -17.66
N ASP A 59 -0.43 -19.93 -18.93
CA ASP A 59 -0.95 -19.07 -20.01
C ASP A 59 -0.97 -17.57 -19.69
N GLY A 60 0.08 -17.09 -18.99
CA GLY A 60 0.19 -15.69 -18.58
C GLY A 60 -0.66 -15.31 -17.36
N VAL A 61 -1.38 -16.26 -16.76
CA VAL A 61 -2.20 -16.07 -15.56
C VAL A 61 -1.42 -16.55 -14.33
N VAL A 62 -1.24 -15.66 -13.36
CA VAL A 62 -0.60 -15.96 -12.07
C VAL A 62 -1.66 -16.28 -11.04
N THR A 63 -1.52 -17.44 -10.39
CA THR A 63 -2.41 -17.92 -9.34
C THR A 63 -1.62 -18.16 -8.06
N TYR A 64 -2.07 -17.51 -7.00
CA TYR A 64 -1.50 -17.56 -5.67
C TYR A 64 -2.24 -18.56 -4.80
N THR A 65 -1.50 -19.30 -3.97
CA THR A 65 -2.08 -20.22 -2.98
C THR A 65 -2.13 -19.52 -1.63
N LEU A 66 -3.31 -19.12 -1.19
CA LEU A 66 -3.55 -18.41 0.06
C LEU A 66 -4.01 -19.40 1.14
N GLN A 67 -3.36 -19.35 2.30
CA GLN A 67 -3.75 -20.08 3.50
C GLN A 67 -4.36 -19.11 4.52
N SER A 68 -5.48 -19.50 5.12
CA SER A 68 -6.13 -18.72 6.17
C SER A 68 -6.49 -19.59 7.36
N ARG A 69 -6.46 -19.02 8.57
CA ARG A 69 -6.83 -19.69 9.82
C ARG A 69 -7.69 -18.75 10.66
N ARG A 70 -8.79 -19.25 11.22
CA ARG A 70 -9.59 -18.47 12.20
C ARG A 70 -8.83 -18.33 13.51
N ALA A 71 -8.85 -17.13 14.08
CA ALA A 71 -8.12 -16.81 15.31
C ALA A 71 -8.68 -17.50 16.57
N CYS A 72 -9.97 -17.88 16.56
CA CYS A 72 -10.65 -18.52 17.69
C CYS A 72 -10.69 -20.06 17.64
N ASP A 73 -10.19 -20.68 16.57
CA ASP A 73 -10.25 -22.14 16.39
C ASP A 73 -9.02 -22.81 17.02
N ASP A 74 -9.15 -23.29 18.27
CA ASP A 74 -8.14 -24.14 18.93
C ASP A 74 -7.89 -25.46 18.17
N ASN A 75 -8.86 -25.91 17.36
CA ASN A 75 -8.76 -27.08 16.50
C ASN A 75 -7.92 -26.87 15.22
N GLY A 76 -7.47 -25.64 14.93
CA GLY A 76 -6.55 -25.39 13.84
C GLY A 76 -7.13 -25.53 12.42
N THR A 77 -8.45 -25.32 12.23
CA THR A 77 -9.07 -25.37 10.89
C THR A 77 -8.41 -24.34 9.97
N SER A 78 -7.56 -24.83 9.06
CA SER A 78 -6.91 -24.03 8.04
C SER A 78 -7.62 -24.19 6.71
N TYR A 79 -7.90 -23.08 6.04
CA TYR A 79 -8.44 -23.06 4.69
C TYR A 79 -7.30 -22.80 3.71
N THR A 80 -7.35 -23.44 2.55
CA THR A 80 -6.42 -23.19 1.44
C THR A 80 -7.24 -22.91 0.20
N VAL A 81 -7.02 -21.73 -0.38
CA VAL A 81 -7.75 -21.24 -1.54
C VAL A 81 -6.76 -20.74 -2.60
N GLN A 82 -7.18 -20.74 -3.86
CA GLN A 82 -6.40 -20.23 -4.97
C GLN A 82 -7.01 -18.93 -5.49
N ARG A 83 -6.19 -17.91 -5.67
CA ARG A 83 -6.62 -16.57 -6.07
C ARG A 83 -5.73 -16.02 -7.17
N ARG A 84 -6.33 -15.33 -8.12
CA ARG A 84 -5.63 -14.49 -9.11
C ARG A 84 -5.70 -13.04 -8.67
N TYR A 85 -4.86 -12.20 -9.24
CA TYR A 85 -4.85 -10.77 -8.90
C TYR A 85 -6.23 -10.13 -9.09
N GLU A 86 -6.96 -10.45 -10.17
CA GLU A 86 -8.28 -9.84 -10.39
C GLU A 86 -9.36 -10.34 -9.41
N ASP A 87 -9.11 -11.41 -8.65
CA ASP A 87 -9.98 -11.78 -7.53
C ASP A 87 -9.81 -10.81 -6.35
N PHE A 88 -8.61 -10.23 -6.17
CA PHE A 88 -8.37 -9.18 -5.18
C PHE A 88 -8.98 -7.84 -5.62
N GLU A 89 -8.91 -7.50 -6.91
CA GLU A 89 -9.61 -6.34 -7.46
C GLU A 89 -11.13 -6.45 -7.24
N TYR A 90 -11.68 -7.65 -7.47
CA TYR A 90 -13.10 -7.90 -7.20
C TYR A 90 -13.43 -7.83 -5.70
N LEU A 91 -12.55 -8.34 -4.83
CA LEU A 91 -12.70 -8.17 -3.37
C LEU A 91 -12.73 -6.69 -2.99
N GLU A 92 -11.77 -5.89 -3.46
CA GLU A 92 -11.72 -4.44 -3.20
C GLU A 92 -13.00 -3.75 -3.68
N HIS A 93 -13.49 -4.11 -4.87
CA HIS A 93 -14.77 -3.63 -5.37
C HIS A 93 -15.93 -3.97 -4.43
N CYS A 94 -16.03 -5.22 -3.97
CA CYS A 94 -17.07 -5.62 -3.03
C CYS A 94 -16.99 -4.81 -1.74
N LEU A 95 -15.81 -4.72 -1.12
CA LEU A 95 -15.59 -4.04 0.15
C LEU A 95 -15.90 -2.54 0.07
N THR A 96 -15.49 -1.87 -1.01
CA THR A 96 -15.76 -0.45 -1.21
C THR A 96 -17.21 -0.15 -1.59
N THR A 97 -17.91 -1.13 -2.18
CA THR A 97 -19.32 -1.01 -2.58
C THR A 97 -20.27 -1.32 -1.43
N SER A 98 -19.92 -2.26 -0.53
CA SER A 98 -20.68 -2.60 0.68
C SER A 98 -20.49 -1.55 1.77
N ASN A 99 -19.30 -0.96 1.88
CA ASN A 99 -18.94 0.01 2.91
C ASN A 99 -18.78 1.42 2.31
N ARG A 100 -19.91 2.07 2.00
CA ARG A 100 -19.92 3.39 1.32
C ARG A 100 -19.87 4.60 2.26
N GLU A 101 -19.78 4.37 3.56
CA GLU A 101 -19.78 5.43 4.56
C GLU A 101 -18.62 6.42 4.30
N PRO A 102 -18.92 7.73 4.10
CA PRO A 102 -17.90 8.75 4.00
C PRO A 102 -17.03 8.77 5.25
N GLY A 103 -15.73 9.02 5.09
CA GLY A 103 -14.78 9.06 6.20
C GLY A 103 -13.94 7.79 6.35
N LEU A 104 -14.33 6.66 5.72
CA LEU A 104 -13.53 5.43 5.72
C LEU A 104 -12.26 5.55 4.88
N ILE A 105 -11.12 5.15 5.44
CA ILE A 105 -9.85 5.08 4.72
C ILE A 105 -9.62 3.64 4.25
N VAL A 106 -9.82 3.41 2.96
CA VAL A 106 -9.62 2.11 2.32
C VAL A 106 -8.11 1.81 2.19
N PRO A 107 -7.59 0.69 2.74
CA PRO A 107 -6.23 0.23 2.43
C PRO A 107 -6.07 0.05 0.91
N PRO A 108 -5.01 0.56 0.28
CA PRO A 108 -4.85 0.47 -1.17
C PRO A 108 -4.46 -0.94 -1.59
N LEU A 109 -5.08 -1.46 -2.65
CA LEU A 109 -4.63 -2.68 -3.30
C LEU A 109 -3.20 -2.51 -3.86
N PRO A 110 -2.30 -3.50 -3.71
CA PRO A 110 -0.97 -3.50 -4.35
C PRO A 110 -1.04 -3.33 -5.87
N GLU A 111 0.06 -2.94 -6.53
CA GLU A 111 0.06 -2.79 -8.00
C GLU A 111 -0.06 -4.17 -8.65
N GLN A 112 -0.63 -4.21 -9.85
CA GLN A 112 -0.75 -5.47 -10.58
C GLN A 112 0.65 -6.06 -10.85
N PRO A 113 0.87 -7.33 -10.47
CA PRO A 113 2.13 -8.01 -10.71
C PRO A 113 2.39 -8.15 -12.21
N ALA A 114 3.65 -8.04 -12.64
CA ALA A 114 4.01 -8.24 -14.03
C ALA A 114 3.91 -9.71 -14.45
N ALA A 115 2.73 -10.09 -14.94
CA ALA A 115 2.45 -11.46 -15.37
C ALA A 115 2.75 -11.68 -16.86
N THR A 116 2.52 -10.66 -17.71
CA THR A 116 2.70 -10.76 -19.17
C THR A 116 4.10 -10.37 -19.60
N VAL A 117 4.51 -10.80 -20.81
CA VAL A 117 5.83 -10.46 -21.39
C VAL A 117 6.00 -8.94 -21.50
N GLU A 118 4.96 -8.23 -21.91
CA GLU A 118 4.98 -6.77 -22.06
C GLU A 118 5.14 -6.05 -20.71
N MET A 119 4.44 -6.51 -19.67
CA MET A 119 4.60 -5.96 -18.33
C MET A 119 6.00 -6.22 -17.79
N VAL A 120 6.55 -7.43 -17.99
CA VAL A 120 7.91 -7.77 -17.57
C VAL A 120 8.94 -6.92 -18.31
N GLN A 121 8.77 -6.66 -19.61
CA GLN A 121 9.64 -5.77 -20.38
C GLN A 121 9.58 -4.33 -19.87
N THR A 122 8.38 -3.84 -19.55
CA THR A 122 8.17 -2.50 -19.00
C THR A 122 8.82 -2.35 -17.63
N LEU A 123 8.62 -3.30 -16.72
CA LEU A 123 9.31 -3.32 -15.43
C LEU A 123 10.83 -3.41 -15.59
N SER A 124 11.31 -4.22 -16.54
CA SER A 124 12.74 -4.39 -16.79
C SER A 124 13.39 -3.09 -17.27
N ARG A 125 12.74 -2.36 -18.18
CA ARG A 125 13.21 -1.03 -18.62
C ARG A 125 13.23 -0.02 -17.49
N ARG A 126 12.23 -0.06 -16.60
CA ARG A 126 12.15 0.81 -15.42
C ARG A 126 13.28 0.51 -14.42
N GLN A 127 13.55 -0.76 -14.12
CA GLN A 127 14.50 -1.16 -13.08
C GLN A 127 15.96 -1.25 -13.56
N LEU A 128 16.19 -1.75 -14.78
CA LEU A 128 17.53 -1.99 -15.32
C LEU A 128 17.99 -0.90 -16.31
N GLY A 129 17.09 0.00 -16.68
CA GLY A 129 17.32 1.08 -17.63
C GLY A 129 16.84 0.76 -19.06
N PRO A 130 16.64 1.79 -19.89
CA PRO A 130 15.97 1.68 -21.19
C PRO A 130 16.73 0.82 -22.20
N ASN A 131 18.05 0.69 -22.06
CA ASN A 131 18.92 -0.03 -22.98
C ASN A 131 19.27 -1.45 -22.50
N SER A 132 18.73 -1.88 -21.35
CA SER A 132 18.98 -3.23 -20.85
C SER A 132 18.28 -4.27 -21.72
N LYS A 133 19.02 -5.30 -22.14
CA LYS A 133 18.47 -6.51 -22.79
C LYS A 133 18.13 -7.61 -21.78
N ALA A 134 18.52 -7.43 -20.51
CA ALA A 134 18.20 -8.37 -19.45
C ALA A 134 16.75 -8.15 -18.98
N LEU A 135 16.05 -9.25 -18.75
CA LEU A 135 14.73 -9.23 -18.13
C LEU A 135 14.88 -9.42 -16.62
N VAL A 136 14.12 -8.66 -15.86
CA VAL A 136 13.94 -8.91 -14.43
C VAL A 136 13.15 -10.21 -14.29
N GLY A 137 13.64 -11.09 -13.41
CA GLY A 137 12.95 -12.34 -13.07
C GLY A 137 11.55 -12.09 -12.48
N ASP A 138 10.81 -13.16 -12.25
CA ASP A 138 9.54 -13.03 -11.54
C ASP A 138 9.75 -12.50 -10.11
N GLN A 139 8.74 -11.77 -9.64
CA GLN A 139 8.73 -11.16 -8.30
C GLN A 139 7.58 -11.72 -7.46
N PHE A 140 7.13 -12.94 -7.76
CA PHE A 140 5.92 -13.50 -7.16
C PHE A 140 6.00 -13.63 -5.65
N SER A 141 7.18 -13.91 -5.10
CA SER A 141 7.40 -13.91 -3.65
C SER A 141 7.19 -12.53 -3.03
N LEU A 142 7.68 -11.46 -3.69
CA LEU A 142 7.44 -10.08 -3.28
C LEU A 142 5.96 -9.71 -3.42
N ASP A 143 5.30 -10.18 -4.48
CA ASP A 143 3.86 -9.96 -4.69
C ASP A 143 3.03 -10.64 -3.59
N CYS A 144 3.40 -11.85 -3.16
CA CYS A 144 2.81 -12.52 -2.01
C CYS A 144 2.92 -11.65 -0.75
N VAL A 145 4.10 -11.10 -0.44
CA VAL A 145 4.30 -10.23 0.74
C VAL A 145 3.42 -8.97 0.66
N ARG A 146 3.31 -8.36 -0.52
CA ARG A 146 2.45 -7.18 -0.75
C ARG A 146 0.97 -7.50 -0.54
N LEU A 147 0.48 -8.58 -1.15
CA LEU A 147 -0.91 -9.02 -1.03
C LEU A 147 -1.25 -9.50 0.39
N GLU A 148 -0.31 -10.14 1.07
CA GLU A 148 -0.45 -10.54 2.47
C GLU A 148 -0.60 -9.32 3.36
N THR A 149 0.29 -8.34 3.21
CA THR A 149 0.24 -7.07 3.95
C THR A 149 -1.10 -6.36 3.72
N TYR A 150 -1.60 -6.35 2.48
CA TYR A 150 -2.92 -5.78 2.16
C TYR A 150 -4.06 -6.51 2.89
N LEU A 151 -4.11 -7.84 2.83
CA LEU A 151 -5.12 -8.62 3.52
C LEU A 151 -5.04 -8.45 5.04
N GLU A 152 -3.84 -8.37 5.60
CA GLU A 152 -3.63 -8.10 7.01
C GLU A 152 -4.18 -6.75 7.45
N LEU A 153 -4.04 -5.70 6.63
CA LEU A 153 -4.63 -4.39 6.90
C LEU A 153 -6.15 -4.45 6.92
N LEU A 154 -6.76 -5.14 5.95
CA LEU A 154 -8.20 -5.35 5.91
C LEU A 154 -8.68 -6.13 7.15
N LEU A 155 -7.99 -7.21 7.51
CA LEU A 155 -8.34 -8.06 8.64
C LEU A 155 -8.22 -7.35 10.00
N ARG A 156 -7.30 -6.40 10.13
CA ARG A 156 -7.14 -5.57 11.34
C ARG A 156 -8.09 -4.36 11.36
N HIS A 157 -8.84 -4.13 10.29
CA HIS A 157 -9.80 -3.05 10.21
C HIS A 157 -11.16 -3.44 10.83
N PRO A 158 -11.79 -2.63 11.69
CA PRO A 158 -13.04 -2.99 12.38
C PRO A 158 -14.25 -3.17 11.44
N VAL A 159 -14.26 -2.45 10.32
CA VAL A 159 -15.27 -2.58 9.25
C VAL A 159 -14.92 -3.74 8.31
N TYR A 160 -13.84 -3.63 7.52
CA TYR A 160 -13.49 -4.66 6.52
C TYR A 160 -13.19 -6.04 7.11
N GLY A 161 -12.60 -6.12 8.30
CA GLY A 161 -12.25 -7.38 8.95
C GLY A 161 -13.47 -8.21 9.39
N ARG A 162 -14.66 -7.61 9.41
CA ARG A 162 -15.95 -8.28 9.67
C ARG A 162 -16.79 -8.44 8.40
N ASP A 163 -16.31 -7.95 7.26
CA ASP A 163 -17.09 -7.97 6.03
C ASP A 163 -17.21 -9.41 5.50
N PRO A 164 -18.43 -9.89 5.22
CA PRO A 164 -18.65 -11.25 4.73
C PRO A 164 -17.99 -11.52 3.36
N ALA A 165 -17.72 -10.50 2.55
CA ALA A 165 -16.98 -10.65 1.29
C ALA A 165 -15.53 -11.08 1.55
N LEU A 166 -14.87 -10.49 2.56
CA LEU A 166 -13.53 -10.88 2.95
C LEU A 166 -13.50 -12.30 3.51
N GLU A 167 -14.46 -12.66 4.39
CA GLU A 167 -14.55 -14.02 4.91
C GLU A 167 -14.73 -15.06 3.79
N LYS A 168 -15.66 -14.81 2.85
CA LYS A 168 -15.87 -15.69 1.70
C LYS A 168 -14.61 -15.80 0.84
N PHE A 169 -13.92 -14.68 0.60
CA PHE A 169 -12.67 -14.65 -0.14
C PHE A 169 -11.58 -15.53 0.50
N LEU A 170 -11.55 -15.65 1.84
CA LEU A 170 -10.55 -16.43 2.56
C LEU A 170 -10.88 -17.93 2.67
N ILE A 171 -12.16 -18.31 2.62
CA ILE A 171 -12.63 -19.67 2.96
C ILE A 171 -13.15 -20.43 1.74
N GLN A 172 -13.88 -19.77 0.83
CA GLN A 172 -14.55 -20.45 -0.26
C GLN A 172 -13.53 -20.91 -1.31
N LYS A 173 -13.56 -22.18 -1.72
CA LYS A 173 -12.59 -22.68 -2.71
C LYS A 173 -12.70 -21.94 -4.03
N GLU A 174 -13.91 -21.83 -4.55
CA GLU A 174 -14.19 -21.11 -5.78
C GLU A 174 -14.25 -19.60 -5.53
N PRO A 175 -13.59 -18.77 -6.36
CA PRO A 175 -13.69 -17.33 -6.25
C PRO A 175 -15.12 -16.89 -6.61
N ALA A 176 -15.54 -15.74 -6.07
CA ALA A 176 -16.85 -15.19 -6.39
C ALA A 176 -16.98 -14.93 -7.91
N PRO A 177 -18.14 -15.25 -8.52
CA PRO A 177 -18.35 -15.01 -9.94
C PRO A 177 -18.25 -13.51 -10.22
N ARG A 178 -17.28 -13.14 -11.06
CA ARG A 178 -17.00 -11.76 -11.43
C ARG A 178 -18.16 -11.22 -12.27
N VAL A 179 -19.04 -10.45 -11.65
CA VAL A 179 -19.99 -9.60 -12.40
C VAL A 179 -19.16 -8.47 -13.00
N LYS A 180 -19.40 -8.07 -14.26
CA LYS A 180 -18.73 -6.92 -14.90
C LYS A 180 -18.79 -5.73 -13.95
N VAL A 181 -17.66 -5.44 -13.32
CA VAL A 181 -17.49 -4.28 -12.45
C VAL A 181 -17.61 -3.07 -13.38
N LYS A 182 -18.67 -2.27 -13.23
CA LYS A 182 -18.69 -0.95 -13.87
C LYS A 182 -17.53 -0.16 -13.26
N ASP A 183 -16.72 0.48 -14.09
CA ASP A 183 -15.46 1.18 -13.79
C ASP A 183 -15.55 2.36 -12.77
N GLY A 184 -16.33 2.24 -11.70
CA GLY A 184 -16.52 3.27 -10.68
C GLY A 184 -15.36 3.39 -9.67
N LEU A 185 -14.39 2.48 -9.70
CA LEU A 185 -13.19 2.55 -8.85
C LEU A 185 -12.20 3.61 -9.37
N PHE A 186 -12.00 3.69 -10.68
CA PHE A 186 -11.16 4.74 -11.30
C PHE A 186 -11.83 6.11 -11.29
N GLU A 187 -13.16 6.20 -11.38
CA GLU A 187 -13.88 7.48 -11.31
C GLU A 187 -13.72 8.19 -9.97
N ARG A 188 -13.56 7.46 -8.85
CA ARG A 188 -13.32 8.09 -7.54
C ARG A 188 -11.96 8.81 -7.49
N LEU A 189 -10.91 8.21 -8.03
CA LEU A 189 -9.59 8.86 -8.14
C LEU A 189 -9.56 9.93 -9.24
N ALA A 190 -10.27 9.74 -10.35
CA ALA A 190 -10.37 10.72 -11.45
C ALA A 190 -11.27 11.92 -11.09
N SER A 191 -12.18 11.78 -10.12
CA SER A 191 -12.97 12.89 -9.58
C SER A 191 -12.14 13.90 -8.76
N SER A 192 -10.85 13.61 -8.55
CA SER A 192 -9.83 14.55 -8.03
C SER A 192 -9.56 15.74 -8.97
N LEU A 193 -10.23 15.83 -10.12
CA LEU A 193 -10.18 16.98 -11.05
C LEU A 193 -11.10 18.15 -10.61
N GLU A 194 -11.38 18.29 -9.31
CA GLU A 194 -11.86 19.54 -8.71
C GLU A 194 -10.74 20.18 -7.88
N SER A 195 -9.60 20.45 -8.52
CA SER A 195 -8.43 21.13 -7.93
C SER A 195 -8.75 22.49 -7.29
N ARG A 196 -9.92 23.08 -7.60
CA ARG A 196 -10.40 24.32 -6.96
C ARG A 196 -10.96 24.15 -5.55
N LYS A 197 -11.21 22.91 -5.08
CA LYS A 197 -11.71 22.62 -3.73
C LYS A 197 -10.62 22.07 -2.78
N GLU A 198 -9.44 21.69 -3.30
CA GLU A 198 -8.36 21.10 -2.49
C GLU A 198 -7.74 22.10 -1.49
N ASP A 199 -7.63 23.38 -1.87
CA ASP A 199 -7.04 24.44 -1.04
C ASP A 199 -8.01 25.04 -0.01
N HIS A 200 -9.26 24.57 0.06
CA HIS A 200 -10.19 25.10 1.04
C HIS A 200 -9.70 24.77 2.46
N LYS A 201 -9.56 25.80 3.30
CA LYS A 201 -9.13 25.63 4.70
C LYS A 201 -10.21 24.87 5.45
N ASP A 202 -9.80 23.90 6.25
CA ASP A 202 -10.74 23.15 7.08
C ASP A 202 -11.26 24.01 8.25
N CYS A 203 -12.52 23.81 8.63
CA CYS A 203 -13.11 24.47 9.80
C CYS A 203 -12.55 23.91 11.13
N GLU A 204 -12.11 22.65 11.12
CA GLU A 204 -11.53 21.99 12.28
C GLU A 204 -10.00 21.96 12.18
N GLU A 205 -9.31 22.46 13.22
CA GLU A 205 -7.84 22.51 13.28
C GLU A 205 -7.21 21.12 13.08
N LEU A 206 -7.78 20.08 13.71
CA LEU A 206 -7.31 18.71 13.56
C LEU A 206 -7.25 18.26 12.09
N PHE A 207 -8.29 18.55 11.31
CA PHE A 207 -8.34 18.13 9.90
C PHE A 207 -7.46 19.01 9.01
N GLN A 208 -7.31 20.30 9.34
CA GLN A 208 -6.33 21.17 8.70
C GLN A 208 -4.90 20.65 8.90
N GLU A 209 -4.54 20.25 10.13
CA GLU A 209 -3.26 19.60 10.44
C GLU A 209 -3.09 18.29 9.67
N GLN A 210 -4.16 17.49 9.51
CA GLN A 210 -4.11 16.26 8.71
C GLN A 210 -3.82 16.55 7.23
N LYS A 211 -4.43 17.58 6.65
CA LYS A 211 -4.15 17.99 5.26
C LYS A 211 -2.67 18.38 5.11
N GLU A 212 -2.13 19.19 6.02
CA GLU A 212 -0.71 19.54 6.00
C GLU A 212 0.21 18.33 6.18
N PHE A 213 -0.15 17.42 7.10
CA PHE A 213 0.56 16.18 7.33
C PHE A 213 0.63 15.35 6.04
N VAL A 214 -0.50 15.13 5.35
CA VAL A 214 -0.55 14.35 4.10
C VAL A 214 0.33 14.97 3.03
N THR A 215 0.37 16.30 2.93
CA THR A 215 1.24 17.00 1.98
C THR A 215 2.73 16.82 2.32
N LYS A 216 3.11 17.12 3.57
CA LYS A 216 4.52 17.07 4.02
C LYS A 216 5.05 15.64 4.04
N TYR A 217 4.32 14.72 4.68
CA TYR A 217 4.71 13.32 4.79
C TYR A 217 4.58 12.58 3.45
N GLY A 218 3.60 12.93 2.61
CA GLY A 218 3.46 12.41 1.24
C GLY A 218 4.71 12.67 0.41
N ALA A 219 5.16 13.92 0.34
CA ALA A 219 6.40 14.25 -0.36
C ALA A 219 7.61 13.50 0.22
N ALA A 220 7.69 13.35 1.55
CA ALA A 220 8.80 12.65 2.20
C ALA A 220 8.79 11.14 1.91
N ILE A 221 7.64 10.47 1.99
CA ILE A 221 7.55 9.02 1.74
C ILE A 221 7.75 8.69 0.27
N ASP A 222 7.25 9.53 -0.64
CA ASP A 222 7.46 9.35 -2.08
C ASP A 222 8.93 9.51 -2.45
N SER A 223 9.59 10.53 -1.89
CA SER A 223 11.04 10.73 -2.05
C SER A 223 11.85 9.57 -1.47
N ALA A 224 11.49 9.09 -0.27
CA ALA A 224 12.15 7.94 0.36
C ALA A 224 11.95 6.66 -0.46
N ASN A 225 10.74 6.41 -0.96
CA ASN A 225 10.42 5.27 -1.82
C ASN A 225 11.21 5.33 -3.13
N ALA A 226 11.30 6.49 -3.77
CA ALA A 226 12.09 6.68 -4.99
C ALA A 226 13.58 6.43 -4.75
N ALA A 227 14.16 7.08 -3.73
CA ALA A 227 15.57 6.91 -3.38
C ALA A 227 15.91 5.45 -3.01
N PHE A 228 15.03 4.79 -2.26
CA PHE A 228 15.16 3.37 -1.94
C PHE A 228 15.19 2.52 -3.23
N ASN A 229 14.22 2.72 -4.12
CA ASN A 229 14.17 1.99 -5.39
C ASN A 229 15.41 2.23 -6.27
N ASP A 230 15.94 3.46 -6.30
CA ASP A 230 17.16 3.78 -7.04
C ASP A 230 18.36 2.96 -6.54
N VAL A 231 18.52 2.84 -5.22
CA VAL A 231 19.59 2.03 -4.60
C VAL A 231 19.42 0.56 -4.96
N VAL A 232 18.23 0.00 -4.78
CA VAL A 232 18.01 -1.43 -5.08
C VAL A 232 18.17 -1.70 -6.59
N CYS A 233 17.71 -0.81 -7.46
CA CYS A 233 17.90 -0.93 -8.91
C CYS A 233 19.36 -0.78 -9.32
N ALA A 234 20.13 0.10 -8.67
CA ALA A 234 21.58 0.19 -8.86
C ALA A 234 22.28 -1.11 -8.46
N ARG A 235 21.93 -1.70 -7.32
CA ARG A 235 22.46 -2.99 -6.87
C ARG A 235 22.12 -4.11 -7.82
N GLN A 236 20.89 -4.17 -8.32
CA GLN A 236 20.47 -5.19 -9.28
C GLN A 236 21.23 -5.09 -10.62
N ARG A 237 21.49 -3.86 -11.10
CA ARG A 237 22.37 -3.62 -12.25
C ARG A 237 23.80 -4.09 -11.98
N LEU A 238 24.33 -3.82 -10.79
CA LEU A 238 25.65 -4.33 -10.38
C LEU A 238 25.69 -5.87 -10.38
N CYS A 239 24.66 -6.54 -9.87
CA CYS A 239 24.56 -8.01 -9.90
C CYS A 239 24.60 -8.56 -11.32
N SER A 240 23.88 -7.94 -12.26
CA SER A 240 23.93 -8.31 -13.68
C SER A 240 25.34 -8.16 -14.26
N LEU A 241 26.05 -7.08 -13.92
CA LEU A 241 27.44 -6.88 -14.36
C LEU A 241 28.40 -7.93 -13.77
N LEU A 242 28.22 -8.32 -12.50
CA LEU A 242 29.00 -9.38 -11.87
C LEU A 242 28.82 -10.71 -12.62
N GLY A 243 27.58 -11.05 -12.99
CA GLY A 243 27.28 -12.25 -13.79
C GLY A 243 27.88 -12.23 -15.19
N HIS A 244 27.81 -11.08 -15.87
CA HIS A 244 28.47 -10.92 -17.17
C HIS A 244 29.99 -11.09 -17.07
N LEU A 245 30.62 -10.50 -16.04
CA LEU A 245 32.05 -10.62 -15.82
C LEU A 245 32.44 -12.07 -15.49
N ALA A 246 31.67 -12.75 -14.64
CA ALA A 246 31.87 -14.16 -14.32
C ALA A 246 31.79 -15.04 -15.57
N THR A 247 30.80 -14.78 -16.43
CA THR A 247 30.61 -15.48 -17.71
C THR A 247 31.76 -15.21 -18.67
N ALA A 248 32.19 -13.95 -18.82
CA ALA A 248 33.30 -13.57 -19.68
C ALA A 248 34.61 -14.26 -19.26
N LEU A 249 34.89 -14.31 -17.95
CA LEU A 249 36.05 -15.03 -17.39
C LEU A 249 35.99 -16.53 -17.69
N ALA A 250 34.80 -17.15 -17.57
CA ALA A 250 34.61 -18.56 -17.89
C ALA A 250 34.76 -18.85 -19.39
N LEU A 251 34.21 -18.00 -20.27
CA LEU A 251 34.27 -18.16 -21.72
C LEU A 251 35.66 -17.93 -22.29
N ALA A 252 36.38 -16.93 -21.79
CA ALA A 252 37.76 -16.65 -22.22
C ALA A 252 38.63 -17.91 -22.11
N LEU A 253 38.38 -18.75 -21.10
CA LEU A 253 39.10 -20.01 -20.86
C LEU A 253 38.63 -21.18 -21.75
N GLY A 254 37.38 -21.20 -22.21
CA GLY A 254 36.80 -22.31 -22.98
C GLY A 254 37.01 -22.21 -24.49
N SER A 255 37.15 -21.01 -25.05
CA SER A 255 37.23 -20.78 -26.51
C SER A 255 38.65 -20.85 -27.10
N ASN A 256 39.70 -20.81 -26.28
CA ASN A 256 41.09 -20.75 -26.75
C ASN A 256 41.80 -22.11 -26.88
N PHE A 257 41.11 -23.23 -26.57
CA PHE A 257 41.69 -24.57 -26.68
C PHE A 257 41.49 -25.27 -28.04
N GLY A 258 40.78 -24.63 -28.98
CA GLY A 258 40.27 -25.34 -30.17
C GLY A 258 40.82 -24.95 -31.54
N ASN A 259 41.22 -23.70 -31.81
CA ASN A 259 41.46 -23.27 -33.20
C ASN A 259 42.26 -21.97 -33.38
N VAL A 260 43.40 -21.83 -32.70
CA VAL A 260 44.41 -20.86 -33.14
C VAL A 260 45.35 -21.60 -34.08
N GLY A 261 45.38 -21.15 -35.34
CA GLY A 261 46.19 -21.76 -36.40
C GLY A 261 47.69 -21.88 -36.07
N PRO A 262 48.51 -22.42 -36.99
CA PRO A 262 49.78 -23.11 -36.67
C PRO A 262 50.94 -22.29 -36.07
N LYS A 263 50.76 -21.07 -35.53
CA LYS A 263 51.90 -20.19 -35.23
C LYS A 263 51.91 -19.41 -33.92
N VAL A 264 50.96 -19.58 -33.00
CA VAL A 264 51.19 -19.12 -31.61
C VAL A 264 50.56 -20.12 -30.62
N PRO A 265 51.35 -21.00 -29.97
CA PRO A 265 50.86 -21.72 -28.81
C PRO A 265 50.87 -20.73 -27.65
N VAL A 266 49.78 -19.99 -27.44
CA VAL A 266 49.55 -19.36 -26.13
C VAL A 266 49.14 -20.50 -25.19
N ALA A 267 50.13 -21.28 -24.74
CA ALA A 267 49.93 -22.25 -23.68
C ALA A 267 49.65 -21.47 -22.40
N TRP A 268 48.38 -21.21 -22.11
CA TRP A 268 48.01 -20.66 -20.82
C TRP A 268 48.46 -21.61 -19.72
N ASP A 269 49.12 -21.04 -18.71
CA ASP A 269 49.46 -21.77 -17.50
C ASP A 269 48.15 -22.32 -16.89
N PRO A 270 48.06 -23.64 -16.60
CA PRO A 270 46.94 -24.22 -15.86
C PRO A 270 46.58 -23.45 -14.58
N SER A 271 47.53 -22.73 -13.98
CA SER A 271 47.33 -21.83 -12.84
C SER A 271 46.44 -20.63 -13.20
N CYS A 272 46.56 -20.06 -14.41
CA CYS A 272 45.69 -18.98 -14.89
C CYS A 272 44.25 -19.46 -15.09
N PHE A 273 44.05 -20.70 -15.55
CA PHE A 273 42.73 -21.32 -15.66
C PHE A 273 42.08 -21.47 -14.28
N LYS A 274 42.81 -22.00 -13.30
CA LYS A 274 42.34 -22.18 -11.92
C LYS A 274 42.02 -20.84 -11.25
N LEU A 275 42.85 -19.81 -11.46
CA LEU A 275 42.61 -18.47 -10.97
C LEU A 275 41.32 -17.88 -11.54
N SER A 276 41.18 -17.85 -12.87
CA SER A 276 40.01 -17.27 -13.52
C SER A 276 38.72 -18.04 -13.20
N SER A 277 38.77 -19.38 -13.13
CA SER A 277 37.65 -20.20 -12.65
C SER A 277 37.26 -19.86 -11.20
N SER A 278 38.23 -19.67 -10.30
CA SER A 278 37.98 -19.31 -8.91
C SER A 278 37.36 -17.92 -8.77
N VAL A 279 37.85 -16.94 -9.54
CA VAL A 279 37.29 -15.58 -9.59
C VAL A 279 35.88 -15.59 -10.19
N SER A 280 35.66 -16.34 -11.27
CA SER A 280 34.33 -16.50 -11.88
C SER A 280 33.31 -17.06 -10.87
N MET A 281 33.67 -18.10 -10.12
CA MET A 281 32.82 -18.63 -9.05
C MET A 281 32.55 -17.62 -7.94
N ALA A 282 33.54 -16.81 -7.55
CA ALA A 282 33.38 -15.77 -6.54
C ALA A 282 32.37 -14.70 -7.00
N LEU A 283 32.49 -14.25 -8.25
CA LEU A 283 31.59 -13.26 -8.85
C LEU A 283 30.15 -13.79 -8.97
N ASN A 284 29.96 -15.05 -9.38
CA ASN A 284 28.64 -15.69 -9.37
C ASN A 284 28.06 -15.78 -7.95
N GLY A 285 28.90 -16.09 -6.95
CA GLY A 285 28.50 -16.09 -5.54
C GLY A 285 28.01 -14.72 -5.07
N LEU A 286 28.71 -13.65 -5.45
CA LEU A 286 28.31 -12.27 -5.14
C LEU A 286 27.07 -11.82 -5.92
N GLN A 287 26.90 -12.26 -7.17
CA GLN A 287 25.69 -12.00 -7.95
C GLN A 287 24.47 -12.59 -7.24
N HIS A 288 24.49 -13.89 -6.91
CA HIS A 288 23.35 -14.55 -6.26
C HIS A 288 23.06 -13.97 -4.87
N HIS A 289 24.10 -13.62 -4.12
CA HIS A 289 23.95 -12.91 -2.85
C HIS A 289 23.24 -11.56 -3.06
N GLY A 290 23.72 -10.74 -4.00
CA GLY A 290 23.15 -9.43 -4.27
C GLY A 290 21.71 -9.48 -4.80
N GLU A 291 21.37 -10.47 -5.62
CA GLU A 291 19.99 -10.71 -6.09
C GLU A 291 19.05 -11.01 -4.91
N ARG A 292 19.47 -11.88 -3.98
CA ARG A 292 18.70 -12.19 -2.78
C ARG A 292 18.62 -11.01 -1.81
N GLN A 293 19.71 -10.23 -1.67
CA GLN A 293 19.69 -8.99 -0.90
C GLN A 293 18.62 -8.04 -1.45
N CYS A 294 18.59 -7.80 -2.77
CA CYS A 294 17.60 -6.94 -3.40
C CYS A 294 16.16 -7.40 -3.13
N LEU A 295 15.91 -8.71 -3.09
CA LEU A 295 14.59 -9.25 -2.75
C LEU A 295 14.23 -9.00 -1.29
N LEU A 296 15.16 -9.25 -0.36
CA LEU A 296 14.98 -9.05 1.08
C LEU A 296 14.71 -7.58 1.43
N GLU A 297 15.53 -6.66 0.89
CA GLU A 297 15.36 -5.22 1.06
C GLU A 297 13.96 -4.79 0.60
N ARG A 298 13.52 -5.26 -0.58
CA ARG A 298 12.19 -4.98 -1.11
C ARG A 298 11.08 -5.56 -0.25
N SER A 299 11.20 -6.80 0.21
CA SER A 299 10.18 -7.48 1.03
C SER A 299 10.05 -6.92 2.46
N THR A 300 11.00 -6.11 2.90
CA THR A 300 10.99 -5.48 4.23
C THR A 300 10.60 -4.00 4.09
N LEU A 301 11.57 -3.09 4.12
CA LEU A 301 11.32 -1.65 4.04
C LEU A 301 10.65 -1.24 2.73
N GLY A 302 10.98 -1.90 1.61
CA GLY A 302 10.40 -1.58 0.30
C GLY A 302 8.88 -1.69 0.27
N VAL A 303 8.31 -2.79 0.79
CA VAL A 303 6.86 -3.01 0.88
C VAL A 303 6.19 -1.91 1.71
N HIS A 304 6.82 -1.47 2.80
CA HIS A 304 6.28 -0.39 3.63
C HIS A 304 6.23 0.95 2.88
N LEU A 305 7.35 1.35 2.27
CA LEU A 305 7.47 2.62 1.54
C LEU A 305 6.45 2.68 0.38
N GLU A 306 6.35 1.58 -0.37
CA GLU A 306 5.42 1.45 -1.49
C GLU A 306 3.96 1.49 -1.04
N LEU A 307 3.61 0.77 0.04
CA LEU A 307 2.27 0.75 0.60
C LEU A 307 1.85 2.14 1.09
N TYR A 308 2.65 2.79 1.94
CA TYR A 308 2.25 4.04 2.59
C TYR A 308 2.32 5.26 1.67
N SER A 309 3.17 5.23 0.63
CA SER A 309 3.11 6.18 -0.49
C SER A 309 1.71 6.16 -1.13
N ARG A 310 1.16 4.97 -1.39
CA ARG A 310 -0.19 4.83 -1.97
C ARG A 310 -1.32 5.02 -0.96
N TYR A 311 -1.12 4.62 0.29
CA TYR A 311 -2.14 4.72 1.34
C TYR A 311 -2.49 6.19 1.63
N LEU A 312 -1.52 7.10 1.50
CA LEU A 312 -1.78 8.54 1.60
C LEU A 312 -2.73 9.08 0.53
N GLY A 313 -2.84 8.41 -0.63
CA GLY A 313 -3.88 8.70 -1.62
C GLY A 313 -5.28 8.49 -1.04
N SER A 314 -5.52 7.35 -0.37
CA SER A 314 -6.80 7.05 0.29
C SER A 314 -7.09 8.02 1.44
N VAL A 315 -6.06 8.40 2.21
CA VAL A 315 -6.17 9.41 3.29
C VAL A 315 -6.58 10.75 2.71
N ARG A 316 -5.92 11.19 1.62
CA ARG A 316 -6.22 12.44 0.92
C ARG A 316 -7.65 12.46 0.39
N GLU A 317 -8.09 11.38 -0.26
CA GLU A 317 -9.46 11.27 -0.78
C GLU A 317 -10.50 11.39 0.33
N THR A 318 -10.23 10.79 1.50
CA THR A 318 -11.08 10.89 2.69
C THR A 318 -11.20 12.34 3.18
N LEU A 319 -10.08 13.06 3.28
CA LEU A 319 -10.07 14.47 3.67
C LEU A 319 -10.81 15.34 2.64
N HIS A 320 -10.61 15.10 1.35
CA HIS A 320 -11.32 15.80 0.27
C HIS A 320 -12.82 15.51 0.27
N CYS A 321 -13.23 14.27 0.56
CA CYS A 321 -14.63 13.90 0.71
C CYS A 321 -15.27 14.67 1.87
N ARG A 322 -14.58 14.76 3.02
CA ARG A 322 -15.03 15.57 4.15
C ARG A 322 -15.14 17.06 3.79
N THR A 323 -14.14 17.65 3.13
CA THR A 323 -14.21 19.04 2.67
C THR A 323 -15.39 19.29 1.74
N ARG A 324 -15.71 18.34 0.84
CA ARG A 324 -16.90 18.43 -0.03
C ARG A 324 -18.19 18.47 0.77
N LEU A 325 -18.35 17.59 1.76
CA LEU A 325 -19.53 17.57 2.63
C LEU A 325 -19.67 18.83 3.49
N MET A 326 -18.54 19.40 3.95
CA MET A 326 -18.53 20.68 4.66
C MET A 326 -19.07 21.82 3.80
N LEU A 327 -18.56 21.93 2.56
CA LEU A 327 -19.00 22.95 1.61
C LEU A 327 -20.47 22.78 1.21
N ASP A 328 -20.94 21.54 1.11
CA ASP A 328 -22.34 21.23 0.84
C ASP A 328 -23.24 21.63 2.02
N TYR A 329 -22.80 21.38 3.27
CA TYR A 329 -23.48 21.86 4.47
C TYR A 329 -23.57 23.39 4.52
N GLU A 330 -22.45 24.09 4.35
CA GLU A 330 -22.42 25.56 4.32
C GLU A 330 -23.32 26.15 3.24
N ARG A 331 -23.34 25.51 2.07
CA ARG A 331 -24.23 25.89 0.98
C ARG A 331 -25.69 25.71 1.39
N CYS A 332 -26.07 24.54 1.92
CA CYS A 332 -27.45 24.30 2.35
C CYS A 332 -27.87 25.27 3.47
N ASN A 333 -26.97 25.64 4.38
CA ASN A 333 -27.23 26.63 5.43
C ASN A 333 -27.53 28.01 4.83
N ARG A 334 -26.75 28.47 3.86
CA ARG A 334 -27.01 29.73 3.14
C ARG A 334 -28.32 29.68 2.35
N ASP A 335 -28.66 28.54 1.77
CA ASP A 335 -29.89 28.37 0.98
C ASP A 335 -31.14 28.43 1.88
N VAL A 336 -31.07 27.97 3.14
CA VAL A 336 -32.16 28.14 4.13
C VAL A 336 -32.47 29.61 4.37
N GLY A 337 -31.45 30.45 4.56
CA GLY A 337 -31.63 31.90 4.78
C GLY A 337 -32.20 32.65 3.57
N ARG A 338 -32.09 32.07 2.36
CA ARG A 338 -32.58 32.68 1.11
C ARG A 338 -33.90 32.07 0.61
N ALA A 339 -34.38 31.00 1.24
CA ALA A 339 -35.54 30.27 0.76
C ALA A 339 -36.84 31.07 0.97
N ALA A 340 -37.68 31.10 -0.06
CA ALA A 340 -39.05 31.61 0.05
C ALA A 340 -39.87 30.76 1.05
N PRO A 341 -40.94 31.32 1.67
CA PRO A 341 -41.72 30.63 2.70
C PRO A 341 -42.19 29.23 2.29
N GLU A 342 -42.64 29.09 1.04
CA GLU A 342 -43.15 27.83 0.47
C GLU A 342 -42.07 26.73 0.35
N GLN A 343 -40.80 27.11 0.20
CA GLN A 343 -39.66 26.20 0.01
C GLN A 343 -38.81 26.04 1.27
N ARG A 344 -39.05 26.84 2.31
CA ARG A 344 -38.24 26.89 3.54
C ARG A 344 -38.17 25.53 4.23
N GLN A 345 -39.29 24.79 4.30
CA GLN A 345 -39.31 23.46 4.91
C GLN A 345 -38.43 22.45 4.14
N GLN A 346 -38.37 22.54 2.81
CA GLN A 346 -37.51 21.68 2.00
C GLN A 346 -36.03 22.04 2.16
N ALA A 347 -35.71 23.34 2.19
CA ALA A 347 -34.35 23.82 2.42
C ALA A 347 -33.82 23.38 3.81
N VAL A 348 -34.65 23.47 4.86
CA VAL A 348 -34.28 23.01 6.21
C VAL A 348 -34.00 21.50 6.22
N LYS A 349 -34.84 20.69 5.57
CA LYS A 349 -34.59 19.24 5.45
C LYS A 349 -33.27 18.93 4.72
N ALA A 350 -32.95 19.70 3.68
CA ALA A 350 -31.69 19.55 2.96
C ALA A 350 -30.48 19.93 3.83
N LYS A 351 -30.55 21.04 4.60
CA LYS A 351 -29.52 21.42 5.58
C LYS A 351 -29.28 20.30 6.60
N VAL A 352 -30.34 19.81 7.25
CA VAL A 352 -30.23 18.76 8.28
C VAL A 352 -29.61 17.48 7.71
N ALA A 353 -29.94 17.10 6.48
CA ALA A 353 -29.34 15.95 5.83
C ALA A 353 -27.83 16.17 5.53
N ALA A 354 -27.45 17.35 5.05
CA ALA A 354 -26.07 17.71 4.77
C ALA A 354 -25.22 17.79 6.05
N GLU A 355 -25.77 18.37 7.12
CA GLU A 355 -25.17 18.45 8.45
C GLU A 355 -24.88 17.05 9.00
N LYS A 356 -25.89 16.18 9.03
CA LYS A 356 -25.73 14.79 9.49
C LYS A 356 -24.68 14.02 8.69
N ALA A 357 -24.63 14.21 7.37
CA ALA A 357 -23.63 13.57 6.52
C ALA A 357 -22.21 14.07 6.82
N PHE A 358 -22.04 15.38 7.02
CA PHE A 358 -20.77 16.00 7.38
C PHE A 358 -20.28 15.56 8.77
N GLU A 359 -21.16 15.55 9.78
CA GLU A 359 -20.83 15.10 11.14
C GLU A 359 -20.44 13.62 11.17
N SER A 360 -21.25 12.75 10.56
CA SER A 360 -20.96 11.31 10.48
C SER A 360 -19.63 11.02 9.78
N CYS A 361 -19.34 11.74 8.70
CA CYS A 361 -18.05 11.65 8.00
C CYS A 361 -16.90 12.09 8.91
N SER A 362 -17.07 13.21 9.62
CA SER A 362 -16.04 13.78 10.50
C SER A 362 -15.72 12.84 11.66
N ASP A 363 -16.73 12.25 12.30
CA ASP A 363 -16.52 11.30 13.39
C ASP A 363 -15.79 10.03 12.95
N LEU A 364 -16.19 9.48 11.81
CA LEU A 364 -15.54 8.31 11.25
C LEU A 364 -14.12 8.62 10.81
N ALA A 365 -13.91 9.70 10.04
CA ALA A 365 -12.59 10.13 9.60
C ALA A 365 -11.65 10.37 10.79
N ARG A 366 -12.13 10.95 11.91
CA ARG A 366 -11.32 11.16 13.12
C ARG A 366 -10.84 9.84 13.72
N GLN A 367 -11.69 8.81 13.76
CA GLN A 367 -11.30 7.48 14.23
C GLN A 367 -10.32 6.80 13.27
N GLU A 368 -10.57 6.92 11.97
CA GLU A 368 -9.74 6.35 10.92
C GLU A 368 -8.34 6.98 10.90
N MET A 369 -8.21 8.30 11.07
CA MET A 369 -6.92 9.00 11.17
C MET A 369 -6.12 8.52 12.40
N LYS A 370 -6.77 8.41 13.57
CA LYS A 370 -6.12 7.88 14.78
C LYS A 370 -5.57 6.48 14.53
N ARG A 371 -6.35 5.59 13.89
CA ARG A 371 -5.89 4.25 13.53
C ARG A 371 -4.75 4.29 12.53
N PHE A 372 -4.88 5.06 11.45
CA PHE A 372 -3.86 5.20 10.41
C PHE A 372 -2.50 5.59 10.99
N HIS A 373 -2.46 6.63 11.84
CA HIS A 373 -1.21 7.08 12.47
C HIS A 373 -0.59 6.02 13.38
N ARG A 374 -1.41 5.38 14.22
CA ARG A 374 -0.96 4.30 15.11
C ARG A 374 -0.36 3.16 14.31
N ASP A 375 -1.07 2.68 13.30
CA ASP A 375 -0.67 1.52 12.52
C ASP A 375 0.54 1.85 11.65
N ARG A 376 0.62 3.07 11.08
CA ARG A 376 1.79 3.56 10.34
C ARG A 376 3.06 3.53 11.18
N ILE A 377 3.03 4.12 12.37
CA ILE A 377 4.21 4.20 13.23
C ILE A 377 4.65 2.80 13.65
N ARG A 378 3.69 1.95 14.05
CA ARG A 378 3.97 0.56 14.43
C ARG A 378 4.58 -0.23 13.27
N HIS A 379 3.96 -0.17 12.08
CA HIS A 379 4.45 -0.89 10.91
C HIS A 379 5.82 -0.39 10.45
N LEU A 380 6.05 0.93 10.42
CA LEU A 380 7.35 1.48 10.07
C LEU A 380 8.44 1.00 11.03
N GLY A 381 8.17 1.03 12.34
CA GLY A 381 9.10 0.54 13.36
C GLY A 381 9.47 -0.93 13.16
N CYS A 382 8.47 -1.80 12.96
CA CYS A 382 8.70 -3.22 12.68
C CYS A 382 9.52 -3.42 11.39
N GLN A 383 9.19 -2.71 10.32
CA GLN A 383 9.85 -2.88 9.01
C GLN A 383 11.28 -2.34 9.00
N LEU A 384 11.56 -1.25 9.72
CA LEU A 384 12.92 -0.76 9.93
C LEU A 384 13.78 -1.76 10.71
N ALA A 385 13.22 -2.39 11.75
CA ALA A 385 13.92 -3.43 12.50
C ALA A 385 14.25 -4.64 11.61
N LEU A 386 13.25 -5.16 10.88
CA LEU A 386 13.43 -6.27 9.94
C LEU A 386 14.46 -5.94 8.84
N TYR A 387 14.41 -4.72 8.29
CA TYR A 387 15.38 -4.26 7.30
C TYR A 387 16.80 -4.18 7.86
N ALA A 388 16.98 -3.64 9.07
CA ALA A 388 18.29 -3.55 9.71
C ALA A 388 18.88 -4.94 10.03
N GLU A 389 18.05 -5.86 10.52
CA GLU A 389 18.45 -7.25 10.76
C GLU A 389 18.82 -7.97 9.46
N ALA A 390 18.04 -7.78 8.40
CA ALA A 390 18.31 -8.34 7.08
C ALA A 390 19.61 -7.79 6.48
N GLU A 391 19.87 -6.48 6.58
CA GLU A 391 21.10 -5.86 6.09
C GLU A 391 22.33 -6.37 6.85
N LEU A 392 22.24 -6.53 8.17
CA LEU A 392 23.33 -7.11 8.97
C LEU A 392 23.60 -8.56 8.59
N ALA A 393 22.55 -9.37 8.43
CA ALA A 393 22.68 -10.76 8.00
C ALA A 393 23.28 -10.86 6.59
N SER A 394 22.81 -10.02 5.66
CA SER A 394 23.30 -9.94 4.29
C SER A 394 24.78 -9.57 4.23
N SER A 395 25.20 -8.57 5.02
CA SER A 395 26.61 -8.15 5.09
C SER A 395 27.53 -9.27 5.58
N ARG A 396 27.13 -9.99 6.65
CA ARG A 396 27.87 -11.15 7.16
C ARG A 396 28.00 -12.24 6.10
N GLU A 397 26.94 -12.49 5.34
CA GLU A 397 26.96 -13.48 4.29
C GLU A 397 27.86 -13.08 3.12
N ALA A 398 27.86 -11.81 2.72
CA ALA A 398 28.78 -11.28 1.72
C ALA A 398 30.24 -11.51 2.13
N CYS A 399 30.60 -11.20 3.39
CA CYS A 399 31.92 -11.50 3.94
C CYS A 399 32.25 -12.99 3.85
N ALA A 400 31.32 -13.87 4.23
CA ALA A 400 31.52 -15.31 4.15
C ALA A 400 31.67 -15.83 2.71
N VAL A 401 30.99 -15.24 1.72
CA VAL A 401 31.20 -15.55 0.29
C VAL A 401 32.61 -15.16 -0.15
N LEU A 402 33.06 -13.97 0.22
CA LEU A 402 34.41 -13.48 -0.11
C LEU A 402 35.50 -14.30 0.56
N GLU A 403 35.37 -14.59 1.85
CA GLU A 403 36.33 -15.39 2.62
C GLU A 403 36.49 -16.79 2.02
N ARG A 404 35.38 -17.49 1.73
CA ARG A 404 35.40 -18.80 1.05
C ARG A 404 36.05 -18.73 -0.34
N SER A 405 35.97 -17.58 -1.00
CA SER A 405 36.60 -17.38 -2.32
C SER A 405 38.09 -17.14 -2.19
N LEU A 406 38.52 -16.34 -1.21
CA LEU A 406 39.93 -16.09 -0.90
C LEU A 406 40.65 -17.37 -0.42
N LEU A 407 40.01 -18.17 0.44
CA LEU A 407 40.57 -19.44 0.89
C LEU A 407 40.80 -20.41 -0.27
N ARG A 408 39.86 -20.47 -1.23
CA ARG A 408 40.01 -21.27 -2.46
C ARG A 408 41.17 -20.79 -3.33
N LEU A 409 41.40 -19.49 -3.41
CA LEU A 409 42.54 -18.91 -4.12
C LEU A 409 43.86 -19.22 -3.41
N ALA A 410 43.90 -19.08 -2.08
CA ALA A 410 45.10 -19.33 -1.27
C ALA A 410 45.51 -20.81 -1.24
N ALA A 411 44.55 -21.73 -1.35
CA ALA A 411 44.81 -23.18 -1.40
C ALA A 411 45.40 -23.65 -2.75
N GLN A 412 45.56 -22.77 -3.74
CA GLN A 412 46.18 -23.14 -5.00
C GLN A 412 47.69 -23.35 -4.80
N PRO A 413 48.28 -24.45 -5.34
CA PRO A 413 49.70 -24.71 -5.21
C PRO A 413 50.49 -23.56 -5.84
N ARG A 414 51.44 -22.99 -5.07
CA ARG A 414 52.42 -22.05 -5.62
C ARG A 414 53.35 -22.84 -6.53
N ASN A 415 53.07 -22.87 -7.82
CA ASN A 415 54.08 -23.21 -8.81
C ASN A 415 55.05 -22.02 -8.88
N CYS A 416 55.89 -21.88 -7.86
CA CYS A 416 57.10 -21.08 -7.98
C CYS A 416 57.95 -21.76 -9.06
N ARG A 417 58.01 -21.15 -10.25
CA ARG A 417 59.14 -21.34 -11.14
C ARG A 417 60.36 -20.80 -10.37
N GLU A 418 61.11 -21.69 -9.74
CA GLU A 418 62.53 -21.48 -9.54
C GLU A 418 63.17 -21.63 -10.92
N ASP A 419 63.41 -20.51 -11.58
CA ASP A 419 64.42 -20.37 -12.64
C ASP A 419 65.08 -18.98 -12.49
#